data_AF-A0A087SI40-F1
#
_entry.id   AF-A0A087SI40-F1
#
_cell.length_a   1.000
_cell.length_b   1.000
_cell.length_c   1.000
_cell.angle_alpha   90.00
_cell.angle_beta   90.00
_cell.angle_gamma   90.00
#
_symmetry.space_group_name_H-M   'P 1'
#
loop_
_entity.id
_entity.type
_entity.pdbx_description
1 polymer ?
#
loop_
_entity_poly.entity_id
_entity_poly.type
_entity_poly.pdbx_seq_one_letter_code
_entity_poly.pdbx_strand_id
1 'polypeptide(L)' 'IVVHGLPFAYKWQDLKPLFEGVGEIERADIVQGRDGRSRGYGTVRFTTLEAAAAAIEQFNGTELEGRTLSVKLDAYA' A
#
# COMPACT_ATOMS: atom_id res chain seq x y z
N ILE A 1 4.22 6.13 -0.83
CA ILE A 1 2.81 6.09 -0.41
C ILE A 1 2.64 5.15 0.78
N VAL A 2 1.67 5.43 1.64
CA VAL A 2 1.27 4.57 2.75
C VAL A 2 -0.12 4.02 2.46
N VAL A 3 -0.32 2.73 2.67
CA VAL A 3 -1.55 2.00 2.46
C VAL A 3 -2.08 1.53 3.81
N HIS A 4 -3.28 1.94 4.19
CA HIS A 4 -4.00 1.55 5.41
C HIS A 4 -5.25 0.77 5.05
N GLY A 5 -5.79 0.00 6.02
CA GLY A 5 -7.01 -0.78 5.84
C GLY A 5 -6.78 -2.17 5.26
N LEU A 6 -5.52 -2.61 5.17
CA LEU A 6 -5.18 -3.92 4.62
C LEU A 6 -5.68 -5.06 5.53
N PRO A 7 -6.12 -6.19 4.94
CA PRO A 7 -6.42 -7.41 5.66
C PRO A 7 -5.17 -7.91 6.40
N PHE A 8 -5.36 -8.55 7.55
CA PHE A 8 -4.23 -9.05 8.34
C PHE A 8 -3.46 -10.19 7.64
N ALA A 9 -4.10 -10.84 6.67
CA ALA A 9 -3.51 -11.89 5.85
C ALA A 9 -2.61 -11.33 4.73
N TYR A 10 -2.79 -10.07 4.32
CA TYR A 10 -2.04 -9.48 3.22
C TYR A 10 -0.56 -9.29 3.58
N LYS A 11 0.30 -9.63 2.63
CA LYS A 11 1.75 -9.46 2.70
C LYS A 11 2.24 -8.51 1.62
N TRP A 12 3.50 -8.08 1.75
CA TRP A 12 4.16 -7.25 0.75
C TRP A 12 4.19 -7.92 -0.64
N GLN A 13 4.13 -9.26 -0.67
CA GLN A 13 4.06 -10.08 -1.89
C GLN A 13 2.74 -9.90 -2.65
N ASP A 14 1.64 -9.63 -1.95
CA ASP A 14 0.33 -9.35 -2.56
C ASP A 14 0.20 -7.86 -2.87
N LEU A 15 0.79 -7.01 -2.03
CA LEU A 15 0.80 -5.56 -2.19
C LEU A 15 1.57 -5.14 -3.45
N LYS A 16 2.79 -5.65 -3.64
CA LYS A 16 3.64 -5.29 -4.78
C LYS A 16 2.92 -5.42 -6.13
N PRO A 17 2.40 -6.60 -6.55
CA PRO A 17 1.75 -6.73 -7.85
C PRO A 17 0.46 -5.90 -7.96
N LEU A 18 -0.24 -5.65 -6.84
CA LEU A 18 -1.42 -4.79 -6.83
C LEU A 18 -1.09 -3.36 -7.29
N PHE A 19 0.02 -2.81 -6.79
CA PHE A 19 0.46 -1.46 -7.10
C PHE A 19 1.33 -1.36 -8.36
N GLU A 20 1.94 -2.47 -8.79
CA GLU A 20 2.82 -2.54 -9.96
C GLU A 20 2.05 -2.26 -11.26
N GLY A 21 0.73 -2.53 -11.28
CA GLY A 21 -0.15 -2.19 -12.40
C GLY A 21 -0.34 -0.69 -12.63
N VAL A 22 -0.04 0.16 -11.64
CA VAL A 22 -0.13 1.63 -11.77
C VAL A 22 1.20 2.24 -12.18
N GLY A 23 2.31 1.67 -11.73
CA GLY A 23 3.63 2.12 -12.10
C GLY A 23 4.74 1.33 -11.41
N GLU A 24 5.98 1.69 -11.73
CA GLU A 24 7.14 0.94 -11.28
C GLU A 24 7.40 1.14 -9.78
N ILE A 25 7.45 0.03 -9.05
CA ILE A 25 7.68 0.00 -7.61
C ILE A 25 9.17 -0.18 -7.33
N GLU A 26 9.76 0.79 -6.64
CA GLU A 26 11.11 0.70 -6.10
C GLU A 26 11.15 -0.25 -4.89
N ARG A 27 10.17 -0.13 -3.99
CA ARG A 27 10.15 -0.91 -2.74
C ARG A 27 8.73 -1.06 -2.19
N ALA A 28 8.40 -2.22 -1.63
CA ALA A 28 7.14 -2.44 -0.92
C ALA A 28 7.43 -3.15 0.40
N ASP A 29 6.92 -2.60 1.50
CA ASP A 29 7.07 -3.16 2.84
C ASP A 29 5.71 -3.15 3.55
N ILE A 30 5.45 -4.15 4.38
CA ILE A 30 4.26 -4.17 5.25
C ILE A 30 4.72 -4.05 6.70
N VAL A 31 4.05 -3.17 7.44
CA VAL A 31 4.35 -2.99 8.86
C VAL A 31 3.64 -4.09 9.64
N GLN A 32 4.44 -5.02 10.13
CA GLN A 32 4.00 -6.12 10.98
C GLN A 32 4.22 -5.76 12.45
N GLY A 33 3.27 -6.14 13.29
CA GLY A 33 3.40 -6.04 14.74
C GLY A 33 4.37 -7.08 15.29
N ARG A 34 4.71 -6.94 16.58
CA ARG A 34 5.63 -7.83 17.30
C ARG A 34 5.16 -9.30 17.35
N ASP A 35 3.87 -9.52 17.16
CA ASP A 35 3.21 -10.83 17.07
C ASP A 35 3.31 -11.49 15.68
N GLY A 36 3.97 -10.85 14.70
CA GLY A 36 4.02 -11.32 13.30
C GLY A 36 2.70 -11.10 12.54
N ARG A 37 1.70 -10.48 13.16
CA ARG A 37 0.45 -10.05 12.49
C ARG A 37 0.66 -8.68 11.84
N SER A 38 0.26 -8.55 10.58
CA SER A 38 0.21 -7.26 9.89
C SER A 38 -0.61 -6.27 10.72
N ARG A 39 -0.15 -5.02 10.89
CA ARG A 39 -0.95 -4.00 11.58
C ARG A 39 -2.09 -3.44 10.73
N GLY A 40 -2.30 -4.00 9.53
CA GLY A 40 -3.29 -3.51 8.56
C GLY A 40 -2.82 -2.26 7.82
N TYR A 41 -1.51 -2.00 7.80
CA TYR A 41 -0.92 -0.95 6.97
C TYR A 41 0.48 -1.33 6.44
N GLY A 42 0.85 -0.72 5.31
CA GLY A 42 2.12 -0.93 4.63
C GLY A 42 2.56 0.31 3.86
N THR A 43 3.78 0.29 3.35
CA THR A 43 4.39 1.39 2.60
C THR A 43 4.85 0.89 1.23
N VAL A 44 4.56 1.66 0.19
CA VAL A 44 5.01 1.40 -1.19
C VAL A 44 5.74 2.62 -1.69
N ARG A 45 6.95 2.42 -2.17
CA ARG A 45 7.81 3.42 -2.78
C ARG A 45 7.82 3.18 -4.28
N PHE A 46 7.37 4.18 -5.01
CA PHE A 46 7.41 4.19 -6.47
C PHE A 46 8.67 4.89 -6.95
N THR A 47 9.10 4.58 -8.17
CA THR A 47 10.22 5.28 -8.82
C THR A 47 9.83 6.68 -9.28
N THR A 48 8.54 6.91 -9.57
CA THR A 48 8.01 8.22 -10.00
C THR A 48 6.93 8.74 -9.06
N LEU A 49 6.88 10.07 -8.94
CA LEU A 49 5.84 10.79 -8.18
C LEU A 49 4.46 10.68 -8.85
N GLU A 50 4.42 10.64 -10.19
CA GLU A 50 3.17 10.45 -10.94
C GLU A 50 2.54 9.07 -10.65
N ALA A 51 3.34 8.00 -10.63
CA ALA A 51 2.83 6.67 -10.27
C ALA A 51 2.32 6.63 -8.83
N ALA A 52 3.02 7.29 -7.91
CA ALA A 52 2.57 7.40 -6.52
C ALA A 52 1.23 8.15 -6.40
N ALA A 53 1.06 9.26 -7.11
CA ALA A 53 -0.18 10.04 -7.12
C ALA A 53 -1.34 9.24 -7.76
N ALA A 54 -1.11 8.63 -8.91
CA ALA A 54 -2.10 7.79 -9.59
C ALA A 54 -2.53 6.61 -8.71
N ALA A 55 -1.59 5.98 -8.00
CA ALA A 55 -1.89 4.88 -7.10
C ALA A 55 -2.76 5.33 -5.92
N ILE A 56 -2.53 6.54 -5.40
CA ILE A 56 -3.38 7.12 -4.37
C ILE A 56 -4.79 7.33 -4.92
N GLU A 57 -4.95 8.01 -6.06
CA GLU A 57 -6.28 8.30 -6.61
C GLU A 57 -7.06 7.03 -6.98
N GLN A 58 -6.36 5.99 -7.45
CA GLN A 58 -6.99 4.77 -7.91
C GLN A 58 -7.33 3.79 -6.77
N PHE A 59 -6.49 3.70 -5.74
CA PHE A 59 -6.69 2.75 -4.64
C PHE A 59 -7.25 3.38 -3.35
N ASN A 60 -7.12 4.69 -3.14
CA ASN A 60 -7.67 5.34 -1.96
C ASN A 60 -9.20 5.32 -1.98
N GLY A 61 -9.80 4.75 -0.94
CA GLY A 61 -11.25 4.60 -0.83
C GLY A 61 -11.80 3.33 -1.47
N THR A 62 -10.95 2.46 -2.02
CA THR A 62 -11.39 1.17 -2.53
C THR A 62 -11.74 0.22 -1.38
N GLU A 63 -12.75 -0.62 -1.59
CA GLU A 63 -13.16 -1.61 -0.59
C GLU A 63 -12.52 -2.97 -0.91
N LEU A 64 -11.75 -3.50 0.04
CA LEU A 64 -11.04 -4.76 -0.08
C LEU A 64 -11.44 -5.67 1.09
N GLU A 65 -12.08 -6.80 0.77
CA GLU A 65 -12.58 -7.77 1.77
C GLU A 65 -13.44 -7.13 2.88
N GLY A 66 -14.28 -6.14 2.50
CA GLY A 66 -15.13 -5.41 3.45
C GLY A 66 -14.39 -4.37 4.31
N ARG A 67 -13.17 -3.98 3.91
CA ARG A 67 -12.39 -2.91 4.53
C ARG A 67 -12.07 -1.82 3.53
N THR A 68 -12.29 -0.57 3.89
CA THR A 68 -11.87 0.55 3.06
C THR A 68 -10.35 0.72 3.14
N LEU A 69 -9.68 0.57 2.00
CA LEU A 69 -8.28 0.90 1.83
C LEU A 69 -8.12 2.42 1.81
N SER A 70 -7.18 2.93 2.60
CA SER A 70 -6.80 4.33 2.55
C SER A 70 -5.36 4.45 2.11
N VAL A 71 -5.16 5.06 0.95
CA VAL A 71 -3.85 5.25 0.35
C VAL A 71 -3.51 6.72 0.42
N LYS A 72 -2.33 7.05 0.95
CA LYS A 72 -1.90 8.44 1.15
C LYS A 72 -0.46 8.62 0.69
N LEU A 73 -0.13 9.83 0.24
CA LEU A 73 1.25 10.20 -0.03
C LEU A 73 2.00 10.25 1.31
N ASP A 74 3.14 9.58 1.39
CA ASP A 74 4.04 9.78 2.52
C ASP A 74 4.87 11.03 2.20
N ALA A 75 4.52 12.15 2.84
CA ALA A 75 5.19 13.44 2.62
C ALA A 75 6.38 13.67 3.58
N TYR A 76 6.82 12.63 4.29
CA TYR A 76 7.85 12.69 5.33
C TYR A 76 9.16 11.98 4.96
N ALA A 77 9.38 11.70 3.67
CA ALA A 77 10.59 11.05 3.15
C ALA A 77 11.56 12.04 2.52
#